data_AF-A0A948W7K1-F1
#
_entry.id   AF-A0A948W7K1-F1
#
_cell.length_a   1.000
_cell.length_b   1.000
_cell.length_c   1.000
_cell.angle_alpha   90.00
_cell.angle_beta   90.00
_cell.angle_gamma   90.00
#
_symmetry.space_group_name_H-M   'P 1'
#
loop_
_entity.id
_entity.type
_entity.pdbx_description
1 polymer ?
#
loop_
_entity_poly.entity_id
_entity_poly.type
_entity_poly.pdbx_seq_one_letter_code
_entity_poly.pdbx_strand_id
1 'polypeptide(L)'
;MTLAGCAAHVHKVGAGPSGNDIVEARQWYILWGLVPLNEVDSNVMAAGAKDYEITTSQQPLDIIINIFTGIVTVNSRTVTVTK
;
A
#
# COMPACT_ATOMS: atom_id res chain seq x y z
N MET A 1 -11.56 2.42 7.70
CA MET A 1 -12.14 3.62 7.05
C MET A 1 -11.04 4.25 6.20
N THR A 2 -10.88 3.79 4.98
CA THR A 2 -9.92 4.35 4.02
C THR A 2 -10.54 5.64 3.48
N LEU A 3 -9.95 6.80 3.80
CA LEU A 3 -10.18 7.99 3.01
C LEU A 3 -9.60 7.69 1.62
N ALA A 4 -10.41 7.17 0.72
CA ALA A 4 -10.07 6.98 -0.68
C ALA A 4 -9.94 8.36 -1.33
N GLY A 5 -8.86 9.06 -1.02
CA GLY A 5 -8.44 10.23 -1.78
C GLY A 5 -8.02 9.81 -3.18
N CYS A 6 -7.86 10.78 -4.07
CA CYS A 6 -7.45 10.59 -5.48
C CYS A 6 -6.15 9.78 -5.68
N ALA A 7 -5.40 9.49 -4.61
CA ALA A 7 -4.13 8.75 -4.60
C ALA A 7 -4.21 7.34 -3.98
N ALA A 8 -5.41 6.76 -3.83
CA ALA A 8 -5.58 5.37 -3.41
C ALA A 8 -5.84 4.46 -4.63
N HIS A 9 -5.06 3.38 -4.74
CA HIS A 9 -5.28 2.32 -5.72
C HIS A 9 -5.86 1.10 -4.99
N VAL A 10 -7.10 0.76 -5.29
CA VAL A 10 -7.81 -0.35 -4.65
C VAL A 10 -7.97 -1.49 -5.66
N HIS A 11 -7.56 -2.68 -5.26
CA HIS A 11 -7.68 -3.90 -6.04
C HIS A 11 -8.35 -4.99 -5.21
N LYS A 12 -9.49 -5.49 -5.68
CA LYS A 12 -10.23 -6.58 -5.03
C LYS A 12 -9.89 -7.90 -5.70
N VAL A 13 -9.57 -8.89 -4.88
CA VAL A 13 -9.34 -10.28 -5.28
C VAL A 13 -10.53 -11.12 -4.80
N GLY A 14 -11.07 -11.97 -5.68
CA GLY A 14 -12.24 -12.80 -5.36
C GLY A 14 -13.51 -11.97 -5.17
N ALA A 15 -14.27 -12.29 -4.12
CA ALA A 15 -15.47 -11.55 -3.70
C ALA A 15 -15.15 -10.25 -2.94
N GLY A 16 -13.87 -9.99 -2.64
CA GLY A 16 -13.44 -8.91 -1.75
C GLY A 16 -13.47 -9.32 -0.26
N PRO A 17 -13.00 -8.45 0.64
CA PRO A 17 -12.76 -8.80 2.04
C PRO A 17 -14.06 -9.23 2.72
N SER A 18 -13.97 -10.33 3.45
CA SER A 18 -15.05 -10.94 4.21
C SER A 18 -14.91 -10.71 5.72
N GLY A 19 -13.70 -10.39 6.19
CA GLY A 19 -13.37 -10.08 7.57
C GLY A 19 -12.85 -8.66 7.78
N ASN A 20 -12.16 -8.47 8.91
CA ASN A 20 -11.55 -7.20 9.33
C ASN A 20 -10.04 -7.34 9.58
N ASP A 21 -9.42 -8.41 9.06
CA ASP A 21 -7.99 -8.64 9.28
C ASP A 21 -7.20 -7.75 8.34
N ILE A 22 -6.47 -6.80 8.92
CA ILE A 22 -5.71 -5.77 8.20
C ILE A 22 -4.22 -6.03 8.40
N VAL A 23 -3.50 -6.18 7.29
CA VAL A 23 -2.04 -6.28 7.27
C VAL A 23 -1.49 -5.12 6.46
N GLU A 24 -0.56 -4.37 7.04
CA GLU A 24 0.05 -3.20 6.40
C GLU A 24 1.54 -3.41 6.19
N ALA A 25 2.03 -2.99 5.02
CA ALA A 25 3.44 -2.97 4.68
C ALA A 25 3.77 -1.69 3.92
N ARG A 26 4.96 -1.13 4.16
CA ARG A 26 5.42 0.08 3.46
C ARG A 26 6.27 -0.29 2.25
N GLN A 27 5.88 0.23 1.10
CA GLN A 27 6.59 0.11 -0.16
C GLN A 27 7.35 1.41 -0.44
N TRP A 28 8.64 1.29 -0.70
CA TRP A 28 9.56 2.37 -1.00
C TRP A 28 9.90 2.40 -2.48
N TYR A 29 10.04 3.60 -3.02
CA TYR A 29 10.43 3.84 -4.39
C TYR A 29 11.48 4.95 -4.47
N ILE A 30 12.37 4.86 -5.46
CA ILE A 30 13.25 5.94 -5.90
C ILE A 30 12.79 6.46 -7.26
N LEU A 31 13.45 7.52 -7.75
CA LEU A 31 13.18 8.10 -9.05
C LEU A 31 11.71 8.48 -9.21
N TRP A 32 11.16 9.18 -8.19
CA TRP A 32 9.77 9.65 -8.19
C TRP A 32 8.71 8.55 -8.31
N GLY A 33 9.00 7.32 -7.88
CA GLY A 33 8.05 6.21 -7.91
C GLY A 33 8.34 5.15 -8.97
N LEU A 34 9.35 5.32 -9.82
CA LEU A 34 9.60 4.41 -10.94
C LEU A 34 10.25 3.08 -10.52
N VAL A 35 11.18 3.12 -9.55
CA VAL A 35 11.95 1.92 -9.18
C VAL A 35 11.66 1.56 -7.72
N PRO A 36 11.15 0.36 -7.43
CA PRO A 36 10.92 -0.10 -6.07
C PRO A 36 12.25 -0.41 -5.37
N LEU A 37 12.37 -0.04 -4.09
CA LEU A 37 13.53 -0.33 -3.24
C LEU A 37 13.37 -1.60 -2.39
N ASN A 38 12.12 -1.99 -2.10
CA ASN A 38 11.79 -3.22 -1.40
C ASN A 38 10.71 -3.99 -2.14
N GLU A 39 10.53 -5.24 -1.77
CA GLU A 39 9.46 -6.08 -2.30
C GLU A 39 8.35 -6.19 -1.24
N VAL A 40 7.12 -5.84 -1.63
CA VAL A 40 5.92 -6.06 -0.83
C VAL A 40 5.00 -6.97 -1.63
N ASP A 41 4.99 -8.25 -1.27
CA ASP A 41 4.12 -9.25 -1.89
C ASP A 41 2.77 -9.31 -1.17
N SER A 42 1.73 -8.80 -1.83
CA SER A 42 0.37 -8.82 -1.33
C SER A 42 -0.20 -10.24 -1.19
N ASN A 43 0.29 -11.23 -1.93
CA ASN A 43 -0.13 -12.63 -1.79
C ASN A 43 0.39 -13.23 -0.48
N VAL A 44 1.65 -12.93 -0.13
CA VAL A 44 2.22 -13.33 1.16
C VAL A 44 1.47 -12.63 2.29
N MET A 45 1.17 -11.33 2.15
CA MET A 45 0.34 -10.59 3.11
C MET A 45 -1.07 -11.17 3.24
N ALA A 46 -1.66 -11.65 2.14
CA ALA A 46 -2.96 -12.32 2.13
C ALA A 46 -2.94 -13.67 2.87
N ALA A 47 -1.77 -14.29 3.08
CA ALA A 47 -1.60 -15.53 3.85
C ALA A 47 -2.56 -16.67 3.43
N GLY A 48 -2.81 -16.80 2.12
CA GLY A 48 -3.69 -17.83 1.57
C GLY A 48 -5.19 -17.51 1.56
N ALA A 49 -5.61 -16.29 1.95
CA ALA A 49 -6.99 -15.85 1.78
C ALA A 49 -7.39 -15.82 0.29
N LYS A 50 -8.59 -16.31 -0.02
CA LYS A 50 -9.14 -16.32 -1.39
C LYS A 50 -9.77 -14.98 -1.77
N ASP A 51 -10.34 -14.31 -0.77
CA ASP A 51 -11.07 -13.06 -0.94
C ASP A 51 -10.41 -12.00 -0.06
N TYR A 52 -9.87 -10.95 -0.69
CA TYR A 52 -9.18 -9.86 0.00
C TYR A 52 -9.14 -8.60 -0.85
N GLU A 53 -8.90 -7.46 -0.22
CA GLU A 53 -8.72 -6.17 -0.88
C GLU A 53 -7.32 -5.63 -0.59
N ILE A 54 -6.62 -5.26 -1.65
CA ILE A 54 -5.34 -4.56 -1.59
C ILE A 54 -5.63 -3.08 -1.80
N THR A 55 -5.31 -2.26 -0.83
CA THR A 55 -5.32 -0.80 -0.96
C THR A 55 -3.90 -0.28 -0.88
N THR A 56 -3.43 0.38 -1.94
CA THR A 56 -2.15 1.11 -1.92
C THR A 56 -2.43 2.60 -1.89
N SER A 57 -2.02 3.29 -0.83
CA SER A 57 -2.26 4.73 -0.67
C SER A 57 -1.08 5.42 0.01
N GLN A 58 -1.06 6.76 -0.08
CA GLN A 58 -0.19 7.57 0.77
C GLN A 58 -0.92 7.82 2.08
N GLN A 59 -0.48 7.17 3.15
CA GLN A 59 -0.99 7.44 4.49
C GLN A 59 -0.40 8.76 5.01
N PRO A 60 -0.99 9.39 6.05
CA PRO A 60 -0.45 10.64 6.62
C PRO A 60 1.04 10.55 6.96
N LEU A 61 1.50 9.40 7.45
CA LEU A 61 2.92 9.17 7.73
C LEU A 61 3.77 9.14 6.45
N ASP A 62 3.27 8.53 5.35
CA ASP A 62 3.97 8.56 4.06
C ASP A 62 4.09 9.99 3.54
N ILE A 63 3.04 10.81 3.70
CA ILE A 63 3.09 12.24 3.28
C ILE A 63 4.19 12.98 4.04
N ILE A 64 4.25 12.82 5.36
CA ILE A 64 5.29 13.44 6.19
C ILE A 64 6.69 12.99 5.76
N ILE A 65 6.89 11.69 5.55
CA ILE A 65 8.17 11.13 5.08
C ILE A 65 8.54 11.72 3.72
N ASN A 66 7.60 11.73 2.77
CA ASN A 66 7.81 12.16 1.39
C ASN A 66 8.17 13.65 1.28
N ILE A 67 7.74 14.50 2.22
CA ILE A 67 8.18 15.90 2.28
C ILE A 67 9.70 16.00 2.44
N PHE A 68 10.31 15.13 3.25
CA PHE A 68 11.75 15.13 3.49
C PHE A 68 12.52 14.28 2.48
N THR A 69 11.98 13.13 2.09
CA THR A 69 12.68 12.18 1.21
C THR A 69 12.51 12.49 -0.28
N GLY A 70 11.47 13.24 -0.65
CA GLY A 70 11.16 13.59 -2.03
C GLY A 70 12.24 14.44 -2.71
N ILE A 71 12.99 15.25 -1.94
CA ILE A 71 14.13 16.05 -2.45
C ILE A 71 15.25 15.17 -3.04
N VAL A 72 15.39 13.94 -2.54
CA VAL A 72 16.33 12.93 -3.06
C VAL A 72 15.61 11.86 -3.90
N THR A 73 14.42 12.18 -4.43
CA THR A 73 13.59 11.32 -5.29
C THR A 73 12.99 10.08 -4.64
N VAL A 74 13.13 9.93 -3.32
CA VAL A 74 12.63 8.79 -2.55
C VAL A 74 11.20 9.06 -2.09
N ASN A 75 10.29 8.12 -2.35
CA ASN A 75 8.90 8.20 -1.92
C ASN A 75 8.44 6.87 -1.31
N SER A 76 7.57 6.91 -0.31
CA SER A 76 6.89 5.76 0.27
C SER A 76 5.39 5.78 0.03
N ARG A 77 4.81 4.58 -0.02
CA ARG A 77 3.37 4.32 0.00
C ARG A 77 3.09 3.14 0.92
N THR A 78 1.93 3.12 1.53
CA THR A 78 1.49 1.99 2.37
C THR A 78 0.59 1.09 1.54
N VAL A 79 0.91 -0.21 1.55
CA VAL A 79 0.09 -1.29 1.03
C VAL A 79 -0.65 -1.91 2.21
N THR A 80 -1.97 -1.92 2.11
CA THR A 80 -2.88 -2.47 3.11
C THR A 80 -3.62 -3.64 2.47
N VAL A 81 -3.55 -4.82 3.08
CA VAL A 81 -4.35 -5.99 2.69
C VAL A 81 -5.41 -6.22 3.75
N THR A 82 -6.67 -6.13 3.35
CA THR A 82 -7.84 -6.44 4.18
C THR A 82 -8.42 -7.76 3.72
N LYS A 83 -8.70 -8.68 4.64
CA LYS A 83 -9.26 -10.02 4.36
C LYS A 83 -10.58 -10.21 5.07
#